data_AF-A0A1X7T6F4-F1
#
_entry.id   AF-A0A1X7T6F4-F1
#
_cell.length_a   1.000
_cell.length_b   1.000
_cell.length_c   1.000
_cell.angle_alpha   90.00
_cell.angle_beta   90.00
_cell.angle_gamma   90.00
#
_symmetry.space_group_name_H-M   'P 1'
#
loop_
_entity.id
_entity.type
_entity.pdbx_description
1 polymer ?
#
loop_
_entity_poly.entity_id
_entity_poly.type
_entity_poly.pdbx_seq_one_letter_code
_entity_poly.pdbx_strand_id
1 'polypeptide(L)'
;MSSHYFAFLLSFIVLLYEANASSGMGHCTTGYRTPSLYHQYCCLTANNGKKINLRENNSNKYILCPTAGLPKAFCYSLGLIKFYFCSEVLENISNAASGYYNISQSNGSIVSVYCDMEGSKCDGNGGWMRIGYINMTEPGATCPQSLYTYTYGGKTLCDKHRYSGGGCSATFFSAIGLNYTKVCGQARGYQFGTPEGINGGSPNIDGYVDGISITHGSNPRQHIWTYAVGIAANGTSSHSCPCNTGTTATTPSYVGNDYYCESGVTSSIFAPNFYPDDIMWDGQQCDYLESPCCSNSTVPWFIKTLPQSVTDDIELRICNSGGYPDEATPIDIIEIYIH
;
A
#
# COMPACT_ATOMS: atom_id res chain seq x y z
N MET A 1 -83.44 -14.95 -7.74
CA MET A 1 -82.18 -15.64 -8.12
C MET A 1 -81.20 -15.34 -6.97
N SER A 2 -80.82 -16.32 -6.12
CA SER A 2 -79.77 -17.34 -6.36
C SER A 2 -78.38 -16.68 -6.47
N SER A 3 -77.24 -17.06 -5.86
CA SER A 3 -76.82 -18.07 -4.85
C SER A 3 -75.31 -17.83 -4.50
N HIS A 4 -74.56 -18.48 -3.59
CA HIS A 4 -74.78 -19.56 -2.59
C HIS A 4 -73.81 -19.39 -1.37
N TYR A 5 -74.24 -19.92 -0.22
CA TYR A 5 -73.52 -20.56 0.90
C TYR A 5 -72.04 -21.04 0.81
N PHE A 6 -71.43 -21.14 2.02
CA PHE A 6 -70.38 -22.07 2.52
C PHE A 6 -68.96 -22.07 1.93
N ALA A 7 -67.97 -21.84 2.81
CA ALA A 7 -66.98 -22.87 3.18
C ALA A 7 -66.28 -22.53 4.52
N PHE A 8 -66.48 -23.35 5.55
CA PHE A 8 -65.65 -23.36 6.77
C PHE A 8 -64.53 -24.37 6.52
N LEU A 9 -63.27 -24.01 6.75
CA LEU A 9 -62.14 -24.94 6.60
C LEU A 9 -61.15 -24.76 7.75
N LEU A 10 -61.28 -25.61 8.77
CA LEU A 10 -60.19 -25.87 9.69
C LEU A 10 -59.06 -26.57 8.94
N SER A 11 -57.83 -26.09 9.10
CA SER A 11 -56.66 -26.93 8.97
C SER A 11 -55.63 -26.54 10.03
N PHE A 12 -55.11 -27.53 10.73
CA PHE A 12 -54.07 -27.36 11.73
C PHE A 12 -52.74 -27.00 11.05
N ILE A 13 -52.07 -25.95 11.54
CA ILE A 13 -50.63 -25.81 11.34
C ILE A 13 -49.98 -25.73 12.73
N VAL A 14 -49.02 -26.63 12.94
CA VAL A 14 -48.37 -26.88 14.22
C VAL A 14 -47.37 -25.77 14.54
N LEU A 15 -47.35 -25.36 15.81
CA LEU A 15 -46.33 -24.47 16.37
C LEU A 15 -44.93 -25.10 16.26
N LEU A 16 -44.07 -24.54 15.40
CA LEU A 16 -42.62 -24.69 15.53
C LEU A 16 -42.07 -23.47 16.27
N TYR A 17 -41.72 -23.70 17.54
CA TYR A 17 -41.19 -22.70 18.44
C TYR A 17 -39.65 -22.70 18.32
N GLU A 18 -39.11 -21.97 17.34
CA GLU A 18 -37.68 -21.69 17.33
C GLU A 18 -37.38 -20.54 18.31
N ALA A 19 -36.73 -20.90 19.43
CA ALA A 19 -36.33 -19.95 20.45
C ALA A 19 -35.20 -19.07 19.92
N ASN A 20 -35.52 -17.83 19.54
CA ASN A 20 -34.55 -16.77 19.30
C ASN A 20 -33.79 -16.45 20.60
N ALA A 21 -32.72 -17.20 20.85
CA ALA A 21 -31.76 -16.93 21.92
C ALA A 21 -30.88 -15.73 21.56
N SER A 22 -31.50 -14.55 21.54
CA SER A 22 -30.79 -13.27 21.61
C SER A 22 -29.87 -13.28 22.82
N SER A 23 -28.56 -13.28 22.59
CA SER A 23 -27.56 -13.08 23.63
C SER A 23 -26.56 -12.01 23.22
N GLY A 24 -26.90 -10.78 23.58
CA GLY A 24 -25.94 -9.72 23.94
C GLY A 24 -24.87 -9.37 22.92
N MET A 25 -25.19 -8.47 21.98
CA MET A 25 -24.19 -7.62 21.33
C MET A 25 -23.65 -6.62 22.37
N GLY A 26 -22.72 -7.08 23.20
CA GLY A 26 -22.23 -6.37 24.38
C GLY A 26 -20.77 -5.94 24.25
N HIS A 27 -20.58 -4.64 24.12
CA HIS A 27 -19.35 -3.87 24.39
C HIS A 27 -18.03 -4.36 23.78
N CYS A 28 -17.51 -3.56 22.83
CA CYS A 28 -16.11 -3.57 22.46
C CYS A 28 -15.24 -3.24 23.68
N THR A 29 -14.52 -4.23 24.18
CA THR A 29 -13.39 -4.04 25.11
C THR A 29 -12.24 -4.91 24.64
N THR A 30 -11.07 -4.31 24.49
CA THR A 30 -9.79 -4.96 24.17
C THR A 30 -9.27 -5.78 25.36
N GLY A 31 -10.03 -6.81 25.72
CA GLY A 31 -9.64 -7.82 26.69
C GLY A 31 -9.33 -9.12 25.97
N TYR A 32 -8.09 -9.60 26.07
CA TYR A 32 -7.72 -10.96 25.65
C TYR A 32 -8.52 -11.97 26.48
N ARG A 33 -9.70 -12.38 26.00
CA ARG A 33 -10.37 -13.57 26.50
C ARG A 33 -9.50 -14.76 26.15
N THR A 34 -8.85 -15.35 27.15
CA THR A 34 -8.12 -16.61 26.99
C THR A 34 -9.01 -17.60 26.24
N PRO A 35 -8.65 -18.04 25.01
CA PRO A 35 -9.54 -18.86 24.22
C PRO A 35 -9.87 -20.16 24.94
N SER A 36 -11.13 -20.56 24.95
CA SER A 36 -11.55 -21.81 25.57
C SER A 36 -10.83 -22.99 24.94
N LEU A 37 -10.70 -24.09 25.69
CA LEU A 37 -10.09 -25.32 25.17
C LEU A 37 -10.80 -25.81 23.89
N TYR A 38 -12.12 -25.62 23.81
CA TYR A 38 -12.92 -25.86 22.60
C TYR A 38 -12.42 -25.04 21.41
N HIS A 39 -12.20 -23.72 21.57
CA HIS A 39 -11.68 -22.88 20.49
C HIS A 39 -10.25 -23.30 20.08
N GLN A 40 -9.36 -23.51 21.05
CA GLN A 40 -7.96 -23.90 20.81
C GLN A 40 -7.86 -25.15 19.93
N TYR A 41 -8.71 -26.15 20.18
CA TYR A 41 -8.72 -27.37 19.37
C TYR A 41 -9.52 -27.24 18.07
N CYS A 42 -10.70 -26.62 18.07
CA CYS A 42 -11.60 -26.61 16.91
C CYS A 42 -11.35 -25.47 15.90
N CYS A 43 -10.41 -24.57 16.19
CA CYS A 43 -9.85 -23.64 15.21
C CYS A 43 -8.74 -24.26 14.35
N LEU A 44 -8.24 -25.45 14.70
CA LEU A 44 -7.28 -26.18 13.87
C LEU A 44 -8.03 -26.97 12.80
N THR A 45 -7.83 -26.66 11.52
CA THR A 45 -8.46 -27.35 10.37
C THR A 45 -8.24 -28.88 10.42
N ALA A 46 -7.10 -29.32 10.95
CA ALA A 46 -6.77 -30.73 11.17
C ALA A 46 -7.72 -31.46 12.12
N ASN A 47 -8.55 -30.74 12.89
CA ASN A 47 -9.54 -31.28 13.83
C ASN A 47 -10.98 -31.19 13.34
N ASN A 48 -11.25 -30.64 12.15
CA ASN A 48 -12.59 -30.54 11.59
C ASN A 48 -13.28 -31.92 11.55
N GLY A 49 -14.50 -32.00 12.09
CA GLY A 49 -15.28 -33.25 12.21
C GLY A 49 -14.72 -34.30 13.19
N LYS A 50 -13.63 -34.02 13.91
CA LYS A 50 -13.01 -34.98 14.84
C LYS A 50 -13.58 -34.86 16.25
N LYS A 51 -13.64 -36.02 16.92
CA LYS A 51 -13.80 -36.13 18.37
C LYS A 51 -12.42 -36.21 19.03
N ILE A 52 -12.13 -35.28 19.92
CA ILE A 52 -10.88 -35.21 20.67
C ILE A 52 -11.15 -35.68 22.09
N ASN A 53 -10.36 -36.64 22.55
CA ASN A 53 -10.46 -37.23 23.88
C ASN A 53 -9.39 -36.60 24.78
N LEU A 54 -9.80 -36.03 25.90
CA LEU A 54 -8.91 -35.42 26.89
C LEU A 54 -9.10 -36.12 28.24
N ARG A 55 -8.01 -36.46 28.92
CA ARG A 55 -8.04 -37.11 30.23
C ARG A 55 -7.53 -36.15 31.28
N GLU A 56 -8.40 -35.77 32.22
CA GLU A 56 -8.10 -34.77 33.24
C GLU A 56 -8.70 -35.23 34.59
N ASN A 57 -7.87 -35.33 35.63
CA ASN A 57 -8.25 -35.74 36.98
C ASN A 57 -9.14 -37.00 37.03
N ASN A 58 -8.72 -38.07 36.33
CA ASN A 58 -9.47 -39.33 36.16
C ASN A 58 -10.86 -39.22 35.51
N SER A 59 -11.23 -38.06 34.94
CA SER A 59 -12.39 -37.89 34.08
C SER A 59 -12.00 -37.86 32.60
N ASN A 60 -12.87 -38.38 31.73
CA ASN A 60 -12.74 -38.24 30.29
C ASN A 60 -13.60 -37.05 29.83
N LYS A 61 -12.96 -36.03 29.25
CA LYS A 61 -13.62 -34.91 28.56
C LYS A 61 -13.55 -35.14 27.05
N TYR A 62 -14.59 -34.69 26.35
CA TYR A 62 -14.70 -34.82 24.90
C TYR A 62 -14.95 -33.46 24.26
N ILE A 63 -14.13 -33.12 23.26
CA ILE A 63 -14.36 -31.97 22.38
C ILE A 63 -14.83 -32.52 21.04
N LEU A 64 -15.94 -31.99 20.53
CA LEU A 64 -16.52 -32.35 19.24
C LEU A 64 -16.42 -31.13 18.32
N CYS A 65 -15.50 -31.18 17.35
CA CYS A 65 -15.31 -30.06 16.43
C CYS A 65 -16.27 -30.17 15.23
N PRO A 66 -16.86 -29.05 14.75
CA PRO A 66 -17.77 -29.08 13.61
C PRO A 66 -17.09 -29.64 12.35
N THR A 67 -17.84 -30.33 11.50
CA THR A 67 -17.33 -30.85 10.21
C THR A 67 -16.86 -29.73 9.29
N ALA A 68 -17.54 -28.58 9.30
CA ALA A 68 -17.15 -27.38 8.58
C ALA A 68 -16.00 -26.58 9.25
N GLY A 69 -15.58 -26.97 10.46
CA GLY A 69 -14.70 -26.17 11.31
C GLY A 69 -15.40 -24.97 11.97
N LEU A 70 -14.64 -24.18 12.73
CA LEU A 70 -15.08 -22.87 13.21
C LEU A 70 -14.77 -21.77 12.17
N PRO A 71 -15.51 -20.64 12.16
CA PRO A 71 -15.24 -19.54 11.22
C PRO A 71 -13.82 -19.00 11.38
N LYS A 72 -13.05 -18.92 10.28
CA LYS A 72 -11.65 -18.48 10.30
C LYS A 72 -11.51 -17.07 10.89
N ALA A 73 -12.40 -16.15 10.55
CA ALA A 73 -12.45 -14.79 11.14
C ALA A 73 -12.54 -14.79 12.68
N PHE A 74 -13.30 -15.72 13.27
CA PHE A 74 -13.43 -15.88 14.71
C PHE A 74 -12.18 -16.52 15.34
N CYS A 75 -11.60 -17.52 14.69
CA CYS A 75 -10.35 -18.12 15.12
C CYS A 75 -9.17 -17.12 15.05
N TYR A 76 -9.19 -16.24 14.06
CA TYR A 76 -8.21 -15.17 13.87
C TYR A 76 -8.34 -14.07 14.93
N SER A 77 -9.56 -13.61 15.25
CA SER A 77 -9.77 -12.63 16.32
C SER A 77 -9.44 -13.16 17.72
N LEU A 78 -9.41 -14.49 17.90
CA LEU A 78 -8.89 -15.16 19.09
C LEU A 78 -7.36 -15.40 19.08
N GLY A 79 -6.66 -15.05 18.00
CA GLY A 79 -5.22 -15.29 17.83
C GLY A 79 -4.84 -16.77 17.68
N LEU A 80 -5.80 -17.64 17.34
CA LEU A 80 -5.61 -19.09 17.22
C LEU A 80 -5.19 -19.54 15.82
N ILE A 81 -5.44 -18.71 14.81
CA ILE A 81 -4.82 -18.82 13.49
C ILE A 81 -4.04 -17.55 13.19
N LYS A 82 -2.99 -17.68 12.38
CA LYS A 82 -2.08 -16.62 11.97
C LYS A 82 -2.15 -16.50 10.45
N PHE A 83 -2.16 -15.27 9.95
CA PHE A 83 -1.94 -14.96 8.55
C PHE A 83 -0.64 -14.19 8.41
N TYR A 84 0.07 -14.45 7.31
CA TYR A 84 1.33 -13.82 6.94
C TYR A 84 1.13 -12.75 5.87
N PHE A 85 0.02 -12.79 5.12
CA PHE A 85 -0.28 -11.78 4.09
C PHE A 85 -1.73 -11.30 4.13
N CYS A 86 -1.96 -10.09 3.61
CA CYS A 86 -3.29 -9.54 3.39
C CYS A 86 -4.10 -10.37 2.35
N SER A 87 -3.42 -10.96 1.36
CA SER A 87 -4.00 -11.94 0.43
C SER A 87 -4.52 -13.19 1.14
N GLU A 88 -3.75 -13.76 2.07
CA GLU A 88 -4.24 -14.87 2.90
C GLU A 88 -5.49 -14.46 3.72
N VAL A 89 -5.52 -13.25 4.29
CA VAL A 89 -6.69 -12.75 5.00
C VAL A 89 -7.91 -12.69 4.06
N LEU A 90 -7.75 -12.16 2.85
CA LEU A 90 -8.82 -12.04 1.85
C LEU A 90 -9.35 -13.42 1.40
N GLU A 91 -8.46 -14.39 1.15
CA GLU A 91 -8.83 -15.77 0.80
C GLU A 91 -9.57 -16.50 1.93
N ASN A 92 -9.27 -16.16 3.19
CA ASN A 92 -9.69 -16.94 4.36
C ASN A 92 -10.82 -16.29 5.16
N ILE A 93 -11.08 -15.00 5.00
CA ILE A 93 -12.16 -14.25 5.66
C ILE A 93 -13.15 -13.76 4.60
N SER A 94 -14.32 -14.40 4.54
CA SER A 94 -15.44 -13.95 3.70
C SER A 94 -15.83 -12.51 4.04
N ASN A 95 -15.92 -11.65 3.03
CA ASN A 95 -16.19 -10.22 3.16
C ASN A 95 -15.14 -9.48 4.01
N ALA A 96 -13.86 -9.88 3.93
CA ALA A 96 -12.77 -8.99 4.34
C ALA A 96 -12.86 -7.66 3.57
N ALA A 97 -12.69 -6.56 4.29
CA ALA A 97 -12.74 -5.20 3.74
C ALA A 97 -11.46 -4.47 4.14
N SER A 98 -11.09 -3.42 3.42
CA SER A 98 -9.88 -2.67 3.72
C SER A 98 -9.81 -2.18 5.17
N GLY A 99 -8.63 -2.30 5.78
CA GLY A 99 -8.44 -1.95 7.18
C GLY A 99 -7.16 -2.51 7.79
N TYR A 100 -7.01 -2.38 9.11
CA TYR A 100 -5.84 -2.86 9.84
C TYR A 100 -6.01 -4.30 10.31
N TYR A 101 -5.03 -5.14 9.99
CA TYR A 101 -4.99 -6.57 10.31
C TYR A 101 -3.70 -6.92 11.06
N ASN A 102 -3.81 -7.85 12.01
CA ASN A 102 -2.69 -8.45 12.72
C ASN A 102 -2.01 -9.52 11.84
N ILE A 103 -0.88 -9.17 11.23
CA ILE A 103 -0.08 -10.06 10.39
C ILE A 103 1.11 -10.60 11.18
N SER A 104 1.42 -11.88 10.97
CA SER A 104 2.57 -12.53 11.59
C SER A 104 3.82 -12.36 10.73
N GLN A 105 4.90 -11.92 11.35
CA GLN A 105 6.22 -11.83 10.72
C GLN A 105 6.87 -13.22 10.62
N SER A 106 7.88 -13.37 9.78
CA SER A 106 8.67 -14.62 9.67
C SER A 106 9.41 -14.99 10.97
N ASN A 107 9.70 -14.02 11.84
CA ASN A 107 10.23 -14.24 13.19
C ASN A 107 9.16 -14.66 14.24
N GLY A 108 7.89 -14.79 13.83
CA GLY A 108 6.78 -15.25 14.67
C GLY A 108 6.08 -14.18 15.51
N SER A 109 6.61 -12.95 15.57
CA SER A 109 5.93 -11.79 16.18
C SER A 109 4.76 -11.30 15.31
N ILE A 110 3.94 -10.38 15.85
CA ILE A 110 2.73 -9.87 15.20
C ILE A 110 2.84 -8.36 15.05
N VAL A 111 2.50 -7.86 13.87
CA VAL A 111 2.40 -6.43 13.53
C VAL A 111 1.00 -6.09 13.03
N SER A 112 0.55 -4.86 13.27
CA SER A 112 -0.68 -4.36 12.67
C SER A 112 -0.33 -3.63 11.37
N VAL A 113 -0.82 -4.13 10.24
CA VAL A 113 -0.59 -3.56 8.91
C VAL A 113 -1.91 -3.21 8.25
N TYR A 114 -1.90 -2.20 7.39
CA TYR A 114 -3.08 -1.88 6.58
C TYR A 114 -3.12 -2.80 5.36
N CYS A 115 -4.25 -3.48 5.18
CA CYS A 115 -4.56 -4.28 4.01
C CYS A 115 -5.54 -3.53 3.12
N ASP A 116 -5.22 -3.37 1.83
CA ASP A 116 -6.19 -3.02 0.81
C ASP A 116 -6.83 -4.32 0.27
N MET A 117 -8.10 -4.53 0.62
CA MET A 117 -8.88 -5.72 0.25
C MET A 117 -9.67 -5.54 -1.04
N GLU A 118 -9.83 -4.31 -1.52
CA GLU A 118 -10.52 -4.04 -2.79
C GLU A 118 -9.53 -3.96 -3.96
N GLY A 119 -8.30 -3.52 -3.70
CA GLY A 119 -7.19 -3.47 -4.66
C GLY A 119 -7.41 -2.51 -5.84
N SER A 120 -8.42 -1.64 -5.78
CA SER A 120 -8.82 -0.73 -6.87
C SER A 120 -7.76 0.34 -7.19
N LYS A 121 -6.84 0.60 -6.26
CA LYS A 121 -5.62 1.40 -6.43
C LYS A 121 -4.52 0.68 -7.21
N CYS A 122 -4.60 -0.65 -7.28
CA CYS A 122 -3.57 -1.53 -7.83
C CYS A 122 -4.21 -2.40 -8.94
N ASP A 123 -4.05 -3.73 -8.88
CA ASP A 123 -4.48 -4.64 -9.95
C ASP A 123 -5.95 -5.10 -9.86
N GLY A 124 -6.75 -4.53 -8.96
CA GLY A 124 -8.16 -4.84 -8.75
C GLY A 124 -8.45 -6.18 -8.05
N ASN A 125 -7.44 -6.93 -7.61
CA ASN A 125 -7.62 -8.24 -6.98
C ASN A 125 -7.68 -8.21 -5.44
N GLY A 126 -7.35 -7.07 -4.82
CA GLY A 126 -7.25 -6.95 -3.36
C GLY A 126 -6.05 -7.70 -2.77
N GLY A 127 -6.02 -7.82 -1.44
CA GLY A 127 -5.00 -8.57 -0.71
C GLY A 127 -3.64 -7.87 -0.60
N TRP A 128 -3.58 -6.58 -0.91
CA TRP A 128 -2.34 -5.79 -0.93
C TRP A 128 -1.96 -5.32 0.47
N MET A 129 -0.70 -5.54 0.88
CA MET A 129 -0.20 -5.13 2.20
C MET A 129 0.58 -3.82 2.14
N ARG A 130 0.12 -2.78 2.84
CA ARG A 130 0.85 -1.51 2.92
C ARG A 130 2.06 -1.61 3.84
N ILE A 131 3.25 -1.32 3.30
CA ILE A 131 4.52 -1.26 4.04
C ILE A 131 5.12 0.15 4.09
N GLY A 132 4.78 1.01 3.12
CA GLY A 132 5.17 2.42 3.11
C GLY A 132 3.96 3.36 3.21
N TYR A 133 4.06 4.35 4.11
CA TYR A 133 3.07 5.41 4.26
C TYR A 133 3.73 6.70 4.72
N ILE A 134 3.64 7.75 3.89
CA ILE A 134 3.91 9.14 4.25
C ILE A 134 2.64 9.91 3.86
N ASN A 135 2.09 10.70 4.77
CA ASN A 135 1.00 11.63 4.47
C ASN A 135 1.16 12.91 5.29
N MET A 136 1.90 13.88 4.76
CA MET A 136 2.17 15.17 5.44
C MET A 136 0.95 16.10 5.49
N THR A 137 -0.19 15.70 4.92
CA THR A 137 -1.46 16.42 5.10
C THR A 137 -2.16 16.06 6.42
N GLU A 138 -1.75 14.98 7.09
CA GLU A 138 -2.32 14.58 8.38
C GLU A 138 -1.81 15.49 9.53
N PRO A 139 -2.69 15.89 10.48
CA PRO A 139 -2.29 16.72 11.62
C PRO A 139 -1.21 16.03 12.47
N GLY A 140 -0.04 16.68 12.58
CA GLY A 140 1.09 16.17 13.37
C GLY A 140 1.95 15.14 12.64
N ALA A 141 1.77 14.93 11.34
CA ALA A 141 2.66 14.10 10.53
C ALA A 141 4.11 14.59 10.56
N THR A 142 5.05 13.64 10.54
CA THR A 142 6.50 13.89 10.54
C THR A 142 7.15 13.06 9.45
N CYS A 143 8.23 13.58 8.85
CA CYS A 143 8.99 12.82 7.87
C CYS A 143 9.65 11.57 8.49
N PRO A 144 9.76 10.47 7.74
CA PRO A 144 10.45 9.27 8.22
C PRO A 144 11.95 9.52 8.36
N GLN A 145 12.64 8.60 9.04
CA GLN A 145 14.07 8.72 9.30
C GLN A 145 14.87 8.97 8.01
N SER A 146 15.90 9.81 8.12
CA SER A 146 16.77 10.27 7.02
C SER A 146 16.11 11.21 5.99
N LEU A 147 14.80 11.43 6.05
CA LEU A 147 14.13 12.56 5.39
C LEU A 147 13.89 13.69 6.39
N TYR A 148 13.74 14.90 5.88
CA TYR A 148 13.70 16.13 6.68
C TYR A 148 12.45 16.93 6.36
N THR A 149 11.83 17.49 7.41
CA THR A 149 10.65 18.33 7.28
C THR A 149 11.05 19.77 7.00
N TYR A 150 10.52 20.35 5.93
CA TYR A 150 10.66 21.77 5.61
C TYR A 150 9.31 22.41 5.28
N THR A 151 9.31 23.73 5.20
CA THR A 151 8.14 24.51 4.78
C THR A 151 8.39 25.16 3.43
N TYR A 152 7.60 24.79 2.44
CA TYR A 152 7.62 25.32 1.07
C TYR A 152 6.26 25.95 0.76
N GLY A 153 6.22 27.24 0.43
CA GLY A 153 4.95 27.93 0.12
C GLY A 153 3.87 27.84 1.22
N GLY A 154 4.25 27.61 2.48
CA GLY A 154 3.33 27.36 3.60
C GLY A 154 2.88 25.90 3.77
N LYS A 155 3.21 24.99 2.83
CA LYS A 155 3.03 23.54 2.97
C LYS A 155 4.18 22.95 3.79
N THR A 156 3.88 22.00 4.67
CA THR A 156 4.90 21.21 5.39
C THR A 156 5.15 19.92 4.62
N LEU A 157 6.37 19.72 4.13
CA LEU A 157 6.73 18.65 3.18
C LEU A 157 7.98 17.89 3.65
N CYS A 158 8.19 16.70 3.08
CA CYS A 158 9.41 15.91 3.27
C CYS A 158 10.36 16.03 2.08
N ASP A 159 11.64 16.11 2.37
CA ASP A 159 12.70 16.28 1.37
C ASP A 159 14.03 15.70 1.91
N LYS A 160 15.07 15.67 1.08
CA LYS A 160 16.42 15.28 1.50
C LYS A 160 17.07 16.31 2.42
N HIS A 161 18.24 15.97 2.96
CA HIS A 161 18.98 16.93 3.79
C HIS A 161 19.48 18.13 2.96
N ARG A 162 19.16 19.35 3.38
CA ARG A 162 19.52 20.58 2.64
C ARG A 162 21.02 20.89 2.54
N TYR A 163 21.87 20.16 3.27
CA TYR A 163 23.32 20.30 3.22
C TYR A 163 24.03 19.06 2.65
N SER A 164 23.30 18.03 2.22
CA SER A 164 23.83 17.15 1.17
C SER A 164 23.62 17.85 -0.17
N GLY A 165 24.70 18.04 -0.94
CA GLY A 165 24.61 18.47 -2.34
C GLY A 165 23.99 17.38 -3.23
N GLY A 166 24.44 17.29 -4.48
CA GLY A 166 24.01 16.23 -5.39
C GLY A 166 24.12 14.84 -4.78
N GLY A 167 23.10 14.02 -5.02
CA GLY A 167 22.89 12.69 -4.44
C GLY A 167 21.52 12.54 -3.78
N CYS A 168 21.32 11.42 -3.10
CA CYS A 168 20.04 11.03 -2.53
C CYS A 168 20.07 10.93 -0.99
N SER A 169 18.92 11.17 -0.35
CA SER A 169 18.62 10.69 1.00
C SER A 169 17.58 9.57 0.95
N ALA A 170 17.77 8.52 1.74
CA ALA A 170 17.00 7.28 1.66
C ALA A 170 16.32 6.92 2.99
N THR A 171 15.04 6.56 2.92
CA THR A 171 14.29 5.90 3.99
C THR A 171 13.92 4.48 3.55
N PHE A 172 13.70 3.58 4.51
CA PHE A 172 13.40 2.17 4.26
C PHE A 172 12.03 1.81 4.84
N PHE A 173 11.26 1.03 4.07
CA PHE A 173 9.97 0.48 4.44
C PHE A 173 10.10 -1.02 4.54
N SER A 174 9.90 -1.58 5.74
CA SER A 174 10.24 -2.98 5.94
C SER A 174 9.22 -3.91 5.32
N ALA A 175 9.72 -4.91 4.58
CA ALA A 175 8.91 -6.03 4.10
C ALA A 175 8.63 -7.06 5.21
N ILE A 176 8.97 -6.75 6.48
CA ILE A 176 8.74 -7.57 7.69
C ILE A 176 9.23 -9.03 7.57
N GLY A 177 10.26 -9.23 6.73
CA GLY A 177 10.86 -10.52 6.41
C GLY A 177 9.93 -11.47 5.66
N LEU A 178 8.99 -10.94 4.87
CA LEU A 178 8.05 -11.68 4.03
C LEU A 178 8.48 -11.67 2.56
N ASN A 179 8.18 -12.77 1.85
CA ASN A 179 8.40 -12.89 0.42
C ASN A 179 7.30 -12.18 -0.37
N TYR A 180 7.65 -11.26 -1.27
CA TYR A 180 6.71 -10.63 -2.21
C TYR A 180 7.20 -10.77 -3.67
N THR A 181 6.30 -10.50 -4.63
CA THR A 181 6.57 -10.57 -6.07
C THR A 181 6.04 -9.37 -6.85
N LYS A 182 5.09 -8.63 -6.27
CA LYS A 182 4.53 -7.40 -6.82
C LYS A 182 4.73 -6.24 -5.84
N VAL A 183 4.90 -5.05 -6.41
CA VAL A 183 4.90 -3.78 -5.70
C VAL A 183 3.88 -2.87 -6.38
N CYS A 184 3.09 -2.16 -5.58
CA CYS A 184 2.17 -1.13 -6.05
C CYS A 184 2.37 0.13 -5.20
N GLY A 185 2.23 1.32 -5.78
CA GLY A 185 2.37 2.53 -4.99
C GLY A 185 2.04 3.82 -5.73
N GLN A 186 1.91 4.89 -4.96
CA GLN A 186 1.76 6.26 -5.45
C GLN A 186 2.76 7.20 -4.76
N ALA A 187 3.08 8.29 -5.43
CA ALA A 187 3.79 9.43 -4.86
C ALA A 187 3.08 10.73 -5.23
N ARG A 188 3.21 11.75 -4.39
CA ARG A 188 2.82 13.13 -4.72
C ARG A 188 3.91 14.08 -4.29
N GLY A 189 4.38 14.87 -5.25
CA GLY A 189 5.49 15.80 -5.08
C GLY A 189 5.17 17.18 -5.64
N TYR A 190 6.17 18.05 -5.52
CA TYR A 190 6.14 19.41 -6.03
C TYR A 190 7.53 19.77 -6.56
N GLN A 191 7.61 20.73 -7.49
CA GLN A 191 8.87 21.23 -8.02
C GLN A 191 9.35 22.47 -7.21
N PHE A 192 10.65 22.51 -6.92
CA PHE A 192 11.36 23.76 -6.60
C PHE A 192 12.54 23.96 -7.56
N GLY A 193 12.63 25.14 -8.17
CA GLY A 193 13.73 25.47 -9.08
C GLY A 193 13.71 24.61 -10.34
N THR A 194 14.89 24.14 -10.78
CA THR A 194 15.07 23.49 -12.09
C THR A 194 15.58 22.04 -12.08
N PRO A 195 14.84 21.06 -11.49
CA PRO A 195 15.13 19.62 -11.63
C PRO A 195 15.46 19.18 -13.07
N GLU A 196 16.45 18.31 -13.22
CA GLU A 196 16.97 17.85 -14.52
C GLU A 196 16.44 16.46 -14.97
N GLY A 197 15.30 16.02 -14.43
CA GLY A 197 14.62 14.80 -14.87
C GLY A 197 15.46 13.54 -14.69
N ILE A 198 15.42 12.64 -15.70
CA ILE A 198 16.17 11.38 -15.71
C ILE A 198 17.55 11.59 -16.38
N ASN A 199 18.32 12.58 -15.92
CA ASN A 199 19.70 12.79 -16.39
C ASN A 199 20.65 13.55 -15.42
N GLY A 200 20.16 14.11 -14.31
CA GLY A 200 20.90 15.11 -13.54
C GLY A 200 22.28 14.68 -12.99
N GLY A 201 22.39 13.49 -12.37
CA GLY A 201 23.59 13.13 -11.59
C GLY A 201 24.55 12.10 -12.21
N SER A 202 24.08 10.86 -12.41
CA SER A 202 24.92 9.72 -12.76
C SER A 202 24.14 8.64 -13.51
N PRO A 203 24.70 7.95 -14.52
CA PRO A 203 23.98 6.85 -15.19
C PRO A 203 23.75 5.62 -14.28
N ASN A 204 24.36 5.57 -13.10
CA ASN A 204 24.18 4.47 -12.15
C ASN A 204 22.92 4.64 -11.29
N ILE A 205 22.48 3.54 -10.68
CA ILE A 205 21.26 3.53 -9.85
C ILE A 205 21.36 4.44 -8.61
N ASP A 206 22.55 4.93 -8.25
CA ASP A 206 22.78 5.75 -7.06
C ASP A 206 22.39 7.22 -7.24
N GLY A 207 22.20 7.75 -8.45
CA GLY A 207 21.86 9.16 -8.66
C GLY A 207 21.46 9.58 -10.09
N TYR A 208 20.64 8.78 -10.77
CA TYR A 208 20.24 8.99 -12.17
C TYR A 208 19.03 9.92 -12.39
N VAL A 209 18.42 10.41 -11.32
CA VAL A 209 17.15 11.13 -11.37
C VAL A 209 17.09 12.25 -10.35
N ASP A 210 16.50 13.36 -10.76
CA ASP A 210 15.96 14.37 -9.85
C ASP A 210 14.49 14.06 -9.56
N GLY A 211 14.19 13.84 -8.29
CA GLY A 211 12.91 13.30 -7.84
C GLY A 211 13.08 12.06 -6.95
N ILE A 212 12.32 11.01 -7.22
CA ILE A 212 12.23 9.81 -6.38
C ILE A 212 12.70 8.57 -7.16
N SER A 213 13.56 7.78 -6.51
CA SER A 213 13.90 6.42 -6.94
C SER A 213 13.39 5.42 -5.89
N ILE A 214 12.55 4.47 -6.31
CA ILE A 214 12.07 3.36 -5.48
C ILE A 214 12.85 2.10 -5.86
N THR A 215 13.53 1.51 -4.89
CA THR A 215 14.48 0.42 -5.10
C THR A 215 14.36 -0.67 -4.04
N HIS A 216 14.93 -1.85 -4.30
CA HIS A 216 15.10 -2.91 -3.30
C HIS A 216 16.48 -3.58 -3.42
N GLY A 217 16.88 -4.29 -2.37
CA GLY A 217 18.20 -4.90 -2.26
C GLY A 217 19.30 -3.86 -2.00
N SER A 218 20.28 -4.22 -1.17
CA SER A 218 21.37 -3.32 -0.80
C SER A 218 22.66 -3.55 -1.58
N ASN A 219 22.89 -4.76 -2.11
CA ASN A 219 24.07 -5.07 -2.91
C ASN A 219 23.86 -6.33 -3.80
N PRO A 220 23.58 -6.17 -5.11
CA PRO A 220 23.32 -4.92 -5.81
C PRO A 220 21.95 -4.33 -5.45
N ARG A 221 21.82 -3.01 -5.56
CA ARG A 221 20.51 -2.34 -5.57
C ARG A 221 19.81 -2.61 -6.90
N GLN A 222 18.50 -2.85 -6.82
CA GLN A 222 17.63 -3.14 -7.96
C GLN A 222 16.49 -2.11 -8.04
N HIS A 223 16.08 -1.79 -9.27
CA HIS A 223 15.07 -0.78 -9.56
C HIS A 223 13.64 -1.34 -9.48
N ILE A 224 12.70 -0.54 -8.94
CA ILE A 224 11.26 -0.84 -8.95
C ILE A 224 10.52 0.20 -9.78
N TRP A 225 10.67 1.49 -9.43
CA TRP A 225 9.96 2.59 -10.06
C TRP A 225 10.69 3.93 -9.90
N THR A 226 10.46 4.85 -10.81
CA THR A 226 10.97 6.23 -10.77
C THR A 226 9.85 7.25 -10.81
N TYR A 227 9.93 8.30 -10.00
CA TYR A 227 9.13 9.51 -10.16
C TYR A 227 10.07 10.68 -10.41
N ALA A 228 10.24 11.09 -11.65
CA ALA A 228 11.18 12.12 -12.05
C ALA A 228 10.50 13.50 -12.16
N VAL A 229 11.26 14.58 -11.92
CA VAL A 229 10.78 15.95 -12.17
C VAL A 229 11.57 16.55 -13.32
N GLY A 230 10.88 16.89 -14.42
CA GLY A 230 11.50 17.59 -15.54
C GLY A 230 11.65 19.08 -15.27
N ILE A 231 12.51 19.75 -16.04
CA ILE A 231 12.75 21.18 -15.85
C ILE A 231 11.51 22.04 -16.17
N ALA A 232 10.73 21.66 -17.20
CA ALA A 232 9.46 22.26 -17.59
C ALA A 232 8.67 21.39 -18.58
N ALA A 233 7.33 21.53 -18.55
CA ALA A 233 6.38 20.81 -19.39
C ALA A 233 6.48 21.13 -20.90
N ASN A 234 7.11 22.27 -21.23
CA ASN A 234 7.42 22.66 -22.62
C ASN A 234 8.86 22.38 -23.04
N GLY A 235 9.64 21.67 -22.21
CA GLY A 235 11.03 21.33 -22.47
C GLY A 235 11.21 20.16 -23.45
N THR A 236 12.25 20.25 -24.29
CA THR A 236 12.71 19.20 -25.21
C THR A 236 14.19 18.82 -25.02
N SER A 237 14.85 19.39 -24.01
CA SER A 237 16.26 19.10 -23.70
C SER A 237 16.43 17.76 -22.98
N SER A 238 17.68 17.35 -22.77
CA SER A 238 18.05 16.20 -21.94
C SER A 238 17.64 16.30 -20.47
N HIS A 239 17.19 17.48 -20.01
CA HIS A 239 16.75 17.76 -18.64
C HIS A 239 15.21 17.83 -18.53
N SER A 240 14.52 17.55 -19.64
CA SER A 240 13.06 17.48 -19.72
C SER A 240 12.60 16.05 -19.47
N CYS A 241 11.30 15.83 -19.25
CA CYS A 241 10.80 14.48 -19.09
C CYS A 241 11.02 13.61 -20.34
N PRO A 242 11.43 12.33 -20.22
CA PRO A 242 11.64 11.44 -21.38
C PRO A 242 10.37 11.10 -22.17
N CYS A 243 9.20 11.38 -21.61
CA CYS A 243 7.90 11.29 -22.27
C CYS A 243 7.49 12.59 -23.00
N ASN A 244 8.24 13.69 -22.90
CA ASN A 244 7.92 14.94 -23.60
C ASN A 244 8.06 14.78 -25.12
N THR A 245 7.08 15.32 -25.85
CA THR A 245 7.05 15.29 -27.32
C THR A 245 8.27 16.01 -27.90
N GLY A 246 9.14 15.26 -28.57
CA GLY A 246 10.35 15.79 -29.19
C GLY A 246 11.54 15.98 -28.24
N THR A 247 11.48 15.40 -27.04
CA THR A 247 12.59 15.41 -26.07
C THR A 247 13.84 14.67 -26.56
N THR A 248 15.01 15.08 -26.08
CA THR A 248 16.26 14.32 -26.20
C THR A 248 16.64 13.56 -24.92
N ALA A 249 15.85 13.68 -23.85
CA ALA A 249 16.04 12.90 -22.63
C ALA A 249 15.79 11.41 -22.87
N THR A 250 16.54 10.56 -22.17
CA THR A 250 16.46 9.09 -22.28
C THR A 250 16.49 8.45 -20.89
N THR A 251 16.01 7.22 -20.78
CA THR A 251 16.06 6.46 -19.52
C THR A 251 17.23 5.47 -19.50
N PRO A 252 17.89 5.25 -18.35
CA PRO A 252 18.79 4.11 -18.18
C PRO A 252 18.07 2.80 -18.48
N SER A 253 18.79 1.81 -19.01
CA SER A 253 18.20 0.54 -19.45
C SER A 253 17.55 -0.29 -18.33
N TYR A 254 17.94 -0.08 -17.07
CA TYR A 254 17.32 -0.69 -15.90
C TYR A 254 16.05 0.02 -15.42
N VAL A 255 15.78 1.25 -15.88
CA VAL A 255 14.53 1.98 -15.65
C VAL A 255 13.54 1.69 -16.77
N GLY A 256 13.98 1.74 -18.03
CA GLY A 256 13.13 1.49 -19.20
C GLY A 256 11.87 2.37 -19.19
N ASN A 257 10.70 1.73 -19.03
CA ASN A 257 9.39 2.38 -18.96
C ASN A 257 8.80 2.40 -17.53
N ASP A 258 9.57 1.97 -16.51
CA ASP A 258 9.12 1.90 -15.12
C ASP A 258 9.28 3.26 -14.41
N TYR A 259 8.66 4.30 -14.99
CA TYR A 259 8.73 5.66 -14.49
C TYR A 259 7.44 6.45 -14.75
N TYR A 260 7.22 7.46 -13.90
CA TYR A 260 6.45 8.66 -14.24
C TYR A 260 7.39 9.86 -14.22
N CYS A 261 7.09 10.88 -15.02
CA CYS A 261 7.82 12.13 -15.04
C CYS A 261 6.85 13.27 -15.32
N GLU A 262 7.02 14.39 -14.63
CA GLU A 262 6.17 15.57 -14.78
C GLU A 262 6.95 16.82 -14.36
N SER A 263 6.50 18.02 -14.75
CA SER A 263 7.19 19.27 -14.44
C SER A 263 6.18 20.33 -13.99
N GLY A 264 6.28 20.83 -12.75
CA GLY A 264 5.38 21.88 -12.24
C GLY A 264 5.63 23.28 -12.82
N VAL A 265 6.51 23.37 -13.80
CA VAL A 265 6.83 24.59 -14.55
C VAL A 265 6.32 24.46 -15.98
N THR A 266 5.29 25.24 -16.32
CA THR A 266 4.66 25.22 -17.65
C THR A 266 5.39 26.04 -18.72
N SER A 267 6.42 26.82 -18.36
CA SER A 267 7.09 27.75 -19.28
C SER A 267 8.61 27.77 -19.14
N SER A 268 9.32 28.18 -20.20
CA SER A 268 10.78 28.21 -20.24
C SER A 268 11.44 29.40 -19.50
N ILE A 269 10.67 30.14 -18.69
CA ILE A 269 11.18 31.19 -17.80
C ILE A 269 11.30 30.61 -16.39
N PHE A 270 12.48 30.08 -16.10
CA PHE A 270 12.79 29.47 -14.81
C PHE A 270 13.09 30.54 -13.75
N ALA A 271 12.64 30.28 -12.53
CA ALA A 271 13.02 31.02 -11.34
C ALA A 271 13.27 30.01 -10.20
N PRO A 272 14.15 30.32 -9.23
CA PRO A 272 14.37 29.50 -8.03
C PRO A 272 13.19 29.65 -7.05
N ASN A 273 12.01 29.24 -7.51
CA ASN A 273 10.72 29.35 -6.84
C ASN A 273 10.16 27.96 -6.54
N PHE A 274 9.20 27.94 -5.64
CA PHE A 274 8.34 26.78 -5.38
C PHE A 274 7.11 26.84 -6.28
N TYR A 275 6.72 25.70 -6.85
CA TYR A 275 5.57 25.57 -7.74
C TYR A 275 4.50 24.67 -7.07
N PRO A 276 3.50 25.26 -6.38
CA PRO A 276 2.52 24.53 -5.57
C PRO A 276 1.21 24.20 -6.28
N ASP A 277 0.92 24.89 -7.38
CA ASP A 277 -0.37 24.88 -8.10
C ASP A 277 -0.45 23.74 -9.12
N ASP A 278 0.71 23.17 -9.45
CA ASP A 278 0.90 22.02 -10.33
C ASP A 278 1.50 20.89 -9.49
N ILE A 279 0.89 19.71 -9.51
CA ILE A 279 1.10 18.66 -8.50
C ILE A 279 1.67 17.41 -9.17
N MET A 280 2.93 17.13 -8.88
CA MET A 280 3.69 16.17 -9.67
C MET A 280 3.16 14.74 -9.48
N TRP A 281 2.98 14.10 -10.63
CA TRP A 281 2.62 12.69 -10.83
C TRP A 281 1.17 12.36 -10.47
N ASP A 282 0.28 13.34 -10.47
CA ASP A 282 -1.15 13.14 -10.24
C ASP A 282 -1.94 12.86 -11.54
N GLY A 283 -1.31 13.05 -12.70
CA GLY A 283 -1.88 12.76 -14.01
C GLY A 283 -2.74 13.88 -14.61
N GLN A 284 -2.69 15.07 -14.03
CA GLN A 284 -3.42 16.26 -14.46
C GLN A 284 -2.44 17.36 -14.87
N GLN A 285 -2.93 18.42 -15.53
CA GLN A 285 -2.16 19.65 -15.82
C GLN A 285 -0.91 19.52 -16.73
N CYS A 286 -0.61 18.31 -17.20
CA CYS A 286 0.46 17.98 -18.16
C CYS A 286 0.16 18.53 -19.57
N ASP A 287 0.22 19.84 -19.73
CA ASP A 287 -0.06 20.54 -20.99
C ASP A 287 1.14 20.49 -21.96
N TYR A 288 0.94 21.05 -23.16
CA TYR A 288 1.99 21.23 -24.17
C TYR A 288 2.68 19.90 -24.58
N LEU A 289 4.00 19.81 -24.41
CA LEU A 289 4.81 18.69 -24.85
C LEU A 289 4.79 17.53 -23.85
N GLU A 290 4.47 17.80 -22.59
CA GLU A 290 4.41 16.82 -21.48
C GLU A 290 3.12 15.99 -21.46
N SER A 291 2.12 16.35 -22.27
CA SER A 291 0.86 15.59 -22.39
C SER A 291 0.97 14.06 -22.57
N PRO A 292 2.00 13.46 -23.20
CA PRO A 292 2.15 12.00 -23.22
C PRO A 292 2.49 11.40 -21.85
N CYS A 293 3.15 12.14 -20.95
CA CYS A 293 3.55 11.68 -19.63
C CYS A 293 2.36 11.26 -18.76
N CYS A 294 1.22 11.91 -18.95
CA CYS A 294 0.00 11.69 -18.16
C CYS A 294 -1.08 10.92 -18.94
N SER A 295 -0.69 10.30 -20.06
CA SER A 295 -1.54 9.42 -20.86
C SER A 295 -1.74 8.02 -20.26
N ASN A 296 -0.92 7.63 -19.27
CA ASN A 296 -1.03 6.32 -18.62
C ASN A 296 -2.19 6.31 -17.62
N SER A 297 -3.21 5.49 -17.90
CA SER A 297 -4.44 5.39 -17.11
C SER A 297 -4.27 4.87 -15.68
N THR A 298 -3.08 4.42 -15.27
CA THR A 298 -2.83 3.98 -13.89
C THR A 298 -2.31 5.10 -12.98
N VAL A 299 -1.78 6.20 -13.53
CA VAL A 299 -1.30 7.37 -12.75
C VAL A 299 -2.39 7.83 -11.76
N PRO A 300 -2.07 8.11 -10.47
CA PRO A 300 -0.73 8.18 -9.84
C PRO A 300 -0.10 6.84 -9.44
N TRP A 301 -0.79 5.72 -9.66
CA TRP A 301 -0.43 4.39 -9.17
C TRP A 301 0.38 3.58 -10.18
N PHE A 302 1.59 3.16 -9.77
CA PHE A 302 2.35 2.14 -10.50
C PHE A 302 2.03 0.74 -9.98
N ILE A 303 2.22 -0.26 -10.84
CA ILE A 303 2.22 -1.68 -10.46
C ILE A 303 3.41 -2.36 -11.14
N LYS A 304 4.35 -2.86 -10.34
CA LYS A 304 5.56 -3.55 -10.80
C LYS A 304 5.53 -5.01 -10.37
N THR A 305 5.65 -5.94 -11.31
CA THR A 305 5.97 -7.34 -11.02
C THR A 305 7.48 -7.52 -11.09
N LEU A 306 8.08 -8.08 -10.05
CA LEU A 306 9.50 -8.38 -9.96
C LEU A 306 9.82 -9.72 -10.66
N PRO A 307 11.04 -9.89 -11.23
CA PRO A 307 11.41 -11.10 -11.96
C PRO A 307 11.56 -12.35 -11.07
N GLN A 308 11.67 -12.16 -9.76
CA GLN A 308 11.78 -13.22 -8.76
C GLN A 308 11.17 -12.72 -7.44
N SER A 309 10.81 -13.65 -6.54
CA SER A 309 10.35 -13.28 -5.21
C SER A 309 11.53 -12.85 -4.33
N VAL A 310 11.34 -11.82 -3.51
CA VAL A 310 12.36 -11.24 -2.63
C VAL A 310 11.79 -10.93 -1.24
N THR A 311 12.67 -10.78 -0.25
CA THR A 311 12.36 -10.35 1.13
C THR A 311 13.00 -9.00 1.48
N ASP A 312 13.56 -8.31 0.48
CA ASP A 312 14.27 -7.05 0.69
C ASP A 312 13.32 -5.97 1.23
N ASP A 313 13.79 -5.11 2.13
CA ASP A 313 13.06 -3.89 2.46
C ASP A 313 13.03 -2.95 1.24
N ILE A 314 11.93 -2.22 1.05
CA ILE A 314 11.82 -1.23 -0.04
C ILE A 314 12.46 0.09 0.40
N GLU A 315 13.40 0.57 -0.40
CA GLU A 315 14.10 1.83 -0.22
C GLU A 315 13.42 2.92 -1.05
N LEU A 316 13.02 4.02 -0.39
CA LEU A 316 12.53 5.25 -1.01
C LEU A 316 13.64 6.30 -0.94
N ARG A 317 14.05 6.82 -2.08
CA ARG A 317 15.19 7.74 -2.20
C ARG A 317 14.74 9.05 -2.84
N ILE A 318 14.87 10.17 -2.12
CA ILE A 318 14.72 11.52 -2.71
C ILE A 318 16.10 11.97 -3.18
N CYS A 319 16.23 12.28 -4.46
CA CYS A 319 17.47 12.53 -5.18
C CYS A 319 17.43 13.89 -5.88
N ASN A 320 18.58 14.57 -5.96
CA ASN A 320 18.82 15.57 -7.01
C ASN A 320 20.31 15.64 -7.39
N SER A 321 20.65 16.33 -8.48
CA SER A 321 22.04 16.65 -8.87
C SER A 321 22.61 17.89 -8.19
N GLY A 322 21.78 18.88 -7.94
CA GLY A 322 22.18 20.27 -7.72
C GLY A 322 22.31 20.71 -6.27
N GLY A 323 22.29 22.03 -6.10
CA GLY A 323 22.45 22.70 -4.81
C GLY A 323 21.11 23.13 -4.23
N TYR A 324 20.75 22.58 -3.07
CA TYR A 324 19.52 22.97 -2.35
C TYR A 324 19.39 24.50 -2.16
N PRO A 325 18.19 25.09 -2.32
CA PRO A 325 16.91 24.44 -2.61
C PRO A 325 16.66 24.20 -4.10
N ASP A 326 17.59 24.58 -4.98
CA ASP A 326 17.45 24.30 -6.40
C ASP A 326 17.44 22.79 -6.64
N GLU A 327 16.68 22.38 -7.67
CA GLU A 327 16.38 20.98 -7.98
C GLU A 327 15.74 20.20 -6.81
N ALA A 328 15.11 20.85 -5.82
CA ALA A 328 14.44 20.14 -4.73
C ALA A 328 13.09 19.58 -5.19
N THR A 329 12.83 18.32 -4.82
CA THR A 329 11.55 17.62 -5.07
C THR A 329 10.91 17.22 -3.75
N PRO A 330 10.32 18.18 -3.00
CA PRO A 330 9.65 17.88 -1.76
C PRO A 330 8.30 17.17 -1.98
N ILE A 331 7.98 16.22 -1.10
CA ILE A 331 6.82 15.33 -1.19
C ILE A 331 5.88 15.45 0.02
N ASP A 332 4.60 15.15 -0.17
CA ASP A 332 3.63 15.01 0.94
C ASP A 332 2.95 13.64 1.01
N ILE A 333 2.78 12.91 -0.10
CA ILE A 333 2.21 11.55 -0.10
C ILE A 333 3.21 10.53 -0.66
N ILE A 334 3.35 9.41 0.05
CA ILE A 334 3.85 8.13 -0.46
C ILE A 334 2.95 7.03 0.10
N GLU A 335 2.46 6.15 -0.77
CA GLU A 335 1.94 4.84 -0.33
C GLU A 335 2.66 3.74 -1.10
N ILE A 336 3.13 2.70 -0.40
CA ILE A 336 3.77 1.53 -1.02
C ILE A 336 3.18 0.26 -0.43
N TYR A 337 2.76 -0.63 -1.32
CA TYR A 337 2.13 -1.91 -1.05
C TYR A 337 2.92 -3.06 -1.70
N ILE A 338 2.89 -4.23 -1.06
CA ILE A 338 3.46 -5.48 -1.58
C ILE A 338 2.42 -6.59 -1.65
N HIS A 339 2.64 -7.54 -2.57
CA HIS A 339 1.84 -8.77 -2.77
C HIS A 339 2.72 -9.88 -3.39
#